data_AF-A0A1X0N632-F1
#
_entry.id   AF-A0A1X0N632-F1
#
_cell.length_a   1.000
_cell.length_b   1.000
_cell.length_c   1.000
_cell.angle_alpha   90.00
_cell.angle_beta   90.00
_cell.angle_gamma   90.00
#
_symmetry.space_group_name_H-M   'P 1'
#
loop_
_entity.id
_entity.type
_entity.pdbx_description
1 polymer ?
#
loop_
_entity_poly.entity_id
_entity_poly.type
_entity_poly.pdbx_seq_one_letter_code
_entity_poly.pdbx_strand_id
1 'polypeptide(L)'
;MLTTRDRFGSNYGLLLRHRYEDRQINFHSLLGPDDFKHRPCALWDFLQNYMDVSRPIPDIPLFEAYRPLDPVTAKYDKDNGRNPRYWIDMDDDTFKQRVDAMWQRARAIDTFTRPNLMERYVSYND
;
A
#
# COMPACT_ATOMS: atom_id res chain seq x y z
N MET A 1 -7.63 2.08 12.97
CA MET A 1 -6.23 1.66 13.23
C MET A 1 -6.22 0.94 14.57
N LEU A 2 -5.73 -0.29 14.65
CA LEU A 2 -5.54 -0.96 15.94
C LEU A 2 -4.12 -0.67 16.41
N THR A 3 -3.99 -0.26 17.67
CA THR A 3 -2.70 -0.19 18.37
C THR A 3 -2.66 -1.34 19.36
N THR A 4 -1.75 -2.28 19.17
CA THR A 4 -1.50 -3.36 20.14
C THR A 4 -0.17 -3.09 20.81
N ARG A 5 -0.08 -3.35 22.12
CA ARG A 5 1.17 -3.23 22.87
C ARG A 5 1.66 -4.62 23.23
N ASP A 6 2.90 -4.93 22.85
CA ASP A 6 3.60 -6.12 23.30
C ASP A 6 4.88 -5.75 24.05
N ARG A 7 5.72 -6.74 24.38
CA ARG A 7 7.00 -6.54 25.07
C ARG A 7 8.02 -5.73 24.23
N PHE A 8 7.76 -5.51 22.95
CA PHE A 8 8.64 -4.82 22.00
C PHE A 8 8.15 -3.41 21.64
N GLY A 9 6.92 -3.03 21.99
CA GLY A 9 6.43 -1.66 21.82
C GLY A 9 4.98 -1.57 21.35
N SER A 10 4.63 -0.44 20.74
CA SER A 10 3.31 -0.25 20.11
C SER A 10 3.38 -0.67 18.64
N ASN A 11 2.58 -1.65 18.24
CA ASN A 11 2.45 -2.11 16.87
C ASN A 11 1.19 -1.55 16.22
N TYR A 12 1.30 -1.23 14.93
CA TYR A 12 0.24 -0.63 14.15
C TYR A 12 -0.28 -1.59 13.07
N GLY A 13 -1.60 -1.80 13.01
CA GLY A 13 -2.23 -2.74 12.08
C GLY A 13 -3.36 -2.14 11.25
N LEU A 14 -3.56 -2.70 10.06
CA LEU A 14 -4.71 -2.43 9.20
C LEU A 14 -5.82 -3.46 9.48
N LEU A 15 -7.03 -2.98 9.74
CA LEU A 15 -8.23 -3.79 9.98
C LEU A 15 -9.33 -3.30 9.05
N LEU A 16 -9.92 -4.19 8.26
CA LEU A 16 -11.16 -3.92 7.54
C LEU A 16 -12.32 -4.47 8.36
N ARG A 17 -13.25 -3.61 8.76
CA ARG A 17 -14.44 -4.00 9.50
C ARG A 17 -15.67 -3.77 8.63
N HIS A 18 -16.58 -4.72 8.61
CA HIS A 18 -17.88 -4.53 8.00
C HIS A 18 -18.67 -3.49 8.78
N ARG A 19 -19.43 -2.65 8.08
CA ARG A 19 -20.11 -1.51 8.70
C ARG A 19 -21.24 -1.91 9.64
N TYR A 20 -22.00 -2.94 9.28
CA TYR A 20 -23.25 -3.31 9.95
C TYR A 20 -23.19 -4.63 10.70
N GLU A 21 -22.17 -5.44 10.40
CA GLU A 21 -22.05 -6.78 10.97
C GLU A 21 -20.73 -6.84 11.71
N ASP A 22 -20.66 -7.68 12.74
CA ASP A 22 -19.43 -7.93 13.48
C ASP A 22 -18.51 -8.89 12.70
N ARG A 23 -18.17 -8.48 11.48
CA ARG A 23 -17.18 -9.14 10.63
C ARG A 23 -16.00 -8.23 10.47
N GLN A 24 -14.81 -8.78 10.66
CA GLN A 24 -13.57 -8.06 10.47
C GLN A 24 -12.51 -8.95 9.85
N ILE A 25 -11.66 -8.34 9.03
CA ILE A 25 -10.50 -8.97 8.42
C ILE A 25 -9.28 -8.20 8.91
N ASN A 26 -8.41 -8.92 9.62
CA ASN A 26 -7.18 -8.37 10.15
C ASN A 26 -6.05 -8.56 9.14
N PHE A 27 -5.53 -7.45 8.61
CA PHE A 27 -4.39 -7.43 7.69
C PHE A 27 -3.07 -7.22 8.42
N HIS A 28 -3.06 -7.18 9.75
CA HIS A 28 -1.84 -7.02 10.54
C HIS A 28 -0.81 -8.12 10.22
N SER A 29 -1.24 -9.35 9.90
CA SER A 29 -0.35 -10.43 9.49
C SER A 29 0.42 -10.19 8.19
N LEU A 30 -0.04 -9.26 7.33
CA LEU A 30 0.69 -8.87 6.13
C LEU A 30 1.86 -7.92 6.44
N LEU A 31 1.88 -7.35 7.64
CA LEU A 31 2.94 -6.47 8.11
C LEU A 31 3.77 -7.22 9.14
N GLY A 32 5.10 -7.12 9.05
CA GLY A 32 5.95 -7.45 10.19
C GLY A 32 5.69 -6.48 11.34
N PRO A 33 6.04 -6.86 12.59
CA PRO A 33 6.01 -5.93 13.73
C PRO A 33 6.80 -4.67 13.38
N ASP A 34 6.20 -3.50 13.61
CA ASP A 34 6.78 -2.21 13.26
C ASP A 34 6.14 -1.11 14.10
N ASP A 35 6.96 -0.18 14.59
CA ASP A 35 6.55 1.03 15.30
C ASP A 35 6.11 2.16 14.34
N PHE A 36 6.25 1.92 13.04
CA PHE A 36 5.95 2.88 11.99
C PHE A 36 4.44 2.99 11.70
N LYS A 37 3.79 3.99 12.29
CA LYS A 37 2.36 4.31 12.12
C LYS A 37 1.87 4.47 10.68
N HIS A 38 2.72 4.88 9.73
CA HIS A 38 2.31 5.08 8.34
C HIS A 38 2.40 3.78 7.51
N ARG A 39 2.96 2.69 8.06
CA ARG A 39 3.04 1.41 7.35
C ARG A 39 1.68 0.82 7.01
N PRO A 40 0.68 0.80 7.92
CA PRO A 40 -0.69 0.43 7.57
C PRO A 40 -1.32 1.37 6.53
N CYS A 41 -0.96 2.65 6.51
CA CYS A 41 -1.45 3.61 5.51
C CYS A 41 -0.88 3.30 4.13
N ALA A 42 0.43 3.04 4.03
CA ALA A 42 1.07 2.61 2.80
C ALA A 42 0.50 1.28 2.28
N LEU A 43 0.21 0.33 3.17
CA LEU A 43 -0.46 -0.92 2.81
C LEU A 43 -1.87 -0.67 2.26
N TRP A 44 -2.63 0.21 2.90
CA TRP A 44 -3.96 0.55 2.43
C TRP A 44 -3.92 1.24 1.05
N ASP A 45 -3.04 2.22 0.85
CA ASP A 45 -2.85 2.87 -0.44
C ASP A 45 -2.39 1.85 -1.51
N PHE A 46 -1.53 0.88 -1.16
CA PHE A 46 -1.15 -0.21 -2.06
C PHE A 46 -2.35 -1.07 -2.47
N LEU A 47 -3.18 -1.50 -1.51
CA LEU A 47 -4.36 -2.29 -1.77
C LEU A 47 -5.36 -1.53 -2.65
N GLN A 48 -5.59 -0.24 -2.38
CA GLN A 48 -6.46 0.59 -3.22
C GLN A 48 -5.95 0.69 -4.65
N ASN A 49 -4.66 0.95 -4.85
CA ASN A 49 -4.06 1.03 -6.19
C ASN A 49 -4.10 -0.33 -6.91
N TYR A 50 -3.96 -1.44 -6.18
CA TYR A 50 -4.05 -2.78 -6.77
C TYR A 50 -5.48 -3.15 -7.18
N MET A 51 -6.48 -2.72 -6.41
CA MET A 51 -7.90 -2.99 -6.71
C MET A 51 -8.46 -2.06 -7.81
N ASP A 52 -7.82 -0.93 -8.08
CA ASP A 52 -8.25 0.01 -9.12
C ASP A 52 -7.82 -0.45 -10.52
N VAL A 53 -8.72 -1.19 -11.19
CA VAL A 53 -8.51 -1.70 -12.56
C VAL A 53 -8.46 -0.62 -13.64
N SER A 54 -8.72 0.65 -13.30
CA SER A 54 -8.61 1.77 -14.25
C SER A 54 -7.17 2.31 -14.37
N ARG A 55 -6.29 1.90 -13.45
CA ARG A 55 -4.91 2.35 -13.34
C ARG A 55 -3.94 1.19 -13.57
N PRO A 56 -2.69 1.47 -13.98
CA PRO A 56 -1.67 0.44 -14.06
C PRO A 56 -1.44 -0.19 -12.68
N ILE A 57 -1.11 -1.48 -12.68
CA ILE A 57 -0.77 -2.19 -11.44
C ILE A 57 0.43 -1.55 -10.76
N PRO A 58 0.53 -1.65 -9.41
CA PRO A 58 1.65 -1.10 -8.65
C PRO A 58 3.00 -1.47 -9.25
N ASP A 59 3.88 -0.49 -9.37
CA ASP A 59 5.19 -0.68 -9.96
C ASP A 59 6.20 -1.22 -8.94
N ILE A 60 6.21 -2.54 -8.76
CA ILE A 60 7.10 -3.25 -7.86
C ILE A 60 7.76 -4.44 -8.57
N PRO A 61 8.96 -4.87 -8.13
CA PRO A 61 9.69 -5.99 -8.76
C PRO A 61 8.86 -7.27 -8.88
N LEU A 62 8.03 -7.57 -7.88
CA LEU A 62 7.14 -8.74 -7.87
C LEU A 62 6.19 -8.78 -9.08
N PHE A 63 5.78 -7.61 -9.58
CA PHE A 63 4.79 -7.52 -10.65
C PHE A 63 5.40 -7.41 -12.05
N GLU A 64 6.72 -7.28 -12.19
CA GLU A 64 7.39 -7.06 -13.47
C GLU A 64 6.99 -8.09 -14.55
N ALA A 65 6.99 -9.37 -14.20
CA ALA A 65 6.62 -10.45 -15.12
C ALA A 65 5.14 -10.41 -15.55
N TYR A 66 4.28 -9.77 -14.76
CA TYR A 66 2.84 -9.70 -14.99
C TYR A 66 2.41 -8.38 -15.65
N ARG A 67 3.26 -7.33 -15.64
CA ARG A 67 2.94 -6.03 -16.27
C ARG A 67 2.48 -6.14 -17.73
N PRO A 68 3.10 -6.99 -18.59
CA PRO A 68 2.65 -7.14 -19.98
C PRO A 68 1.31 -7.88 -20.12
N LEU A 69 0.89 -8.63 -19.09
CA LEU A 69 -0.35 -9.41 -19.10
C LEU A 69 -1.56 -8.56 -18.70
N ASP A 70 -1.34 -7.44 -18.01
CA ASP A 70 -2.40 -6.50 -17.67
C ASP A 70 -2.58 -5.45 -18.79
N PRO A 71 -3.76 -5.36 -19.44
CA PRO A 71 -3.95 -4.53 -20.62
C PRO A 71 -3.82 -3.02 -20.33
N VAL A 72 -4.21 -2.58 -19.13
CA VAL A 72 -4.12 -1.18 -18.71
C VAL A 72 -2.66 -0.79 -18.49
N THR A 73 -1.92 -1.65 -17.78
CA THR A 73 -0.49 -1.50 -17.54
C THR A 73 0.31 -1.57 -18.83
N ALA A 74 0.04 -2.54 -19.70
CA ALA A 74 0.75 -2.68 -20.97
C ALA A 74 0.58 -1.46 -21.88
N LYS A 75 -0.63 -0.88 -21.93
CA LYS A 75 -0.88 0.38 -22.66
C LYS A 75 -0.11 1.53 -22.01
N TYR A 76 -0.22 1.69 -20.70
CA TYR A 76 0.49 2.73 -19.97
C TYR A 76 2.01 2.66 -20.17
N ASP A 77 2.59 1.47 -20.07
CA ASP A 77 4.03 1.25 -20.23
C ASP A 77 4.49 1.55 -21.66
N LYS A 78 3.68 1.21 -22.68
CA LYS A 78 3.93 1.55 -24.08
C LYS A 78 3.90 3.07 -24.31
N ASP A 79 2.88 3.75 -23.78
CA ASP A 79 2.71 5.20 -23.95
C ASP A 79 3.83 6.00 -23.24
N ASN A 80 4.38 5.46 -22.15
CA ASN A 80 5.46 6.08 -21.38
C ASN A 80 6.87 5.58 -21.75
N GLY A 81 6.99 4.64 -22.70
CA GLY A 81 8.29 4.08 -23.11
C GLY A 81 9.05 3.36 -22.00
N ARG A 82 8.34 2.70 -21.08
CA ARG A 82 8.96 1.97 -19.96
C ARG A 82 9.70 0.72 -20.48
N ASN A 83 10.90 0.47 -19.97
CA ASN A 83 11.61 -0.79 -20.19
C ASN A 83 10.84 -1.99 -19.57
N PRO A 84 10.51 -3.05 -20.31
CA PRO A 84 9.86 -4.26 -19.78
C PRO A 84 10.68 -5.06 -18.77
N ARG A 85 11.99 -4.80 -18.67
CA ARG A 85 12.93 -5.42 -17.72
C ARG A 85 13.51 -4.40 -16.73
N TYR A 86 12.80 -3.29 -16.52
CA TYR A 86 13.19 -2.18 -15.65
C TYR A 86 13.70 -2.63 -14.28
N TRP A 87 13.00 -3.56 -13.61
CA TRP A 87 13.43 -4.04 -12.30
C TRP A 87 14.51 -5.13 -12.36
N ILE A 88 14.52 -5.93 -13.43
CA ILE A 88 15.40 -7.11 -13.56
C ILE A 88 16.83 -6.69 -13.93
N ASP A 89 16.95 -5.71 -14.83
CA ASP A 89 18.24 -5.25 -15.33
C ASP A 89 18.84 -4.10 -14.48
N MET A 90 18.17 -3.74 -13.38
CA MET A 90 18.61 -2.69 -12.45
C MET A 90 19.77 -3.19 -11.58
N ASP A 91 20.82 -2.40 -11.43
CA ASP A 91 21.91 -2.70 -10.51
C ASP A 91 21.50 -2.50 -9.04
N ASP A 92 22.23 -3.15 -8.13
CA ASP A 92 21.92 -3.17 -6.71
C ASP A 92 21.91 -1.78 -6.05
N ASP A 93 22.79 -0.88 -6.47
CA ASP A 93 22.88 0.47 -5.91
C ASP A 93 21.67 1.31 -6.33
N THR A 94 21.30 1.26 -7.61
CA THR A 94 20.09 1.90 -8.12
C THR A 94 18.85 1.29 -7.49
N PHE A 95 18.78 -0.02 -7.34
CA PHE A 95 17.68 -0.71 -6.68
C PHE A 95 17.48 -0.22 -5.24
N LYS A 96 18.57 -0.15 -4.48
CA LYS A 96 18.56 0.36 -3.10
C LYS A 96 18.03 1.80 -3.05
N GLN A 97 18.50 2.68 -3.93
CA GLN A 97 18.02 4.06 -4.02
C GLN A 97 16.52 4.14 -4.32
N ARG A 98 16.01 3.27 -5.21
CA ARG A 98 14.57 3.20 -5.52
C ARG A 98 13.74 2.75 -4.33
N VAL A 99 14.18 1.71 -3.62
CA VAL A 99 13.51 1.22 -2.40
C VAL A 99 13.52 2.29 -1.31
N ASP A 100 14.65 2.97 -1.11
CA ASP A 100 14.75 4.06 -0.13
C ASP A 100 13.80 5.21 -0.47
N ALA A 101 13.72 5.60 -1.75
CA ALA A 101 12.77 6.61 -2.21
C ALA A 101 11.30 6.19 -1.99
N MET A 102 10.96 4.91 -2.20
CA MET A 102 9.63 4.37 -1.88
C MET A 102 9.33 4.49 -0.38
N TRP A 103 10.30 4.16 0.48
CA TRP A 103 10.14 4.32 1.93
C TRP A 103 9.99 5.78 2.36
N GLN A 104 10.71 6.71 1.73
CA GLN A 104 10.52 8.14 2.02
C GLN A 104 9.12 8.61 1.64
N ARG A 105 8.58 8.14 0.51
CA ARG A 105 7.18 8.43 0.13
C ARG A 105 6.21 7.85 1.14
N ALA A 106 6.41 6.60 1.58
CA ALA A 106 5.58 5.97 2.61
C ALA A 106 5.58 6.75 3.93
N ARG A 107 6.74 7.31 4.32
CA ARG A 107 6.88 8.18 5.50
C ARG A 107 6.19 9.54 5.35
N ALA A 108 6.07 10.02 4.13
CA ALA A 108 5.40 11.28 3.82
C ALA A 108 3.89 11.14 3.56
N ILE A 109 3.32 9.93 3.67
CA ILE A 109 1.89 9.71 3.48
C ILE A 109 1.09 10.51 4.50
N ASP A 110 0.14 11.30 4.01
CA ASP A 110 -0.71 12.19 4.79
C ASP A 110 -2.08 11.59 5.13
N THR A 111 -2.26 10.26 5.06
CA THR A 111 -3.58 9.61 5.21
C THR A 111 -4.36 10.06 6.45
N PHE A 112 -3.68 10.42 7.54
CA PHE A 112 -4.32 10.91 8.76
C PHE A 112 -4.90 12.32 8.66
N THR A 113 -4.48 13.13 7.68
CA THR A 113 -5.07 14.46 7.40
C THR A 113 -6.21 14.38 6.39
N ARG A 114 -6.36 13.25 5.68
CA ARG A 114 -7.43 13.05 4.70
C ARG A 114 -8.80 13.07 5.41
N PRO A 115 -9.82 13.73 4.82
CA PRO A 115 -11.13 13.82 5.43
C PRO A 115 -11.77 12.43 5.57
N ASN A 116 -12.33 12.16 6.75
CA ASN A 116 -13.08 10.94 6.98
C ASN A 116 -14.45 11.04 6.29
N LEU A 117 -14.55 10.48 5.08
CA LEU A 117 -15.80 10.50 4.33
C LEU A 117 -16.95 9.80 5.06
N MET A 118 -16.65 8.84 5.95
CA MET A 118 -17.67 8.10 6.70
C MET A 118 -18.21 8.88 7.90
N GLU A 119 -17.52 9.92 8.37
CA GLU A 119 -17.98 10.78 9.47
C GLU A 119 -19.34 11.43 9.17
N ARG A 120 -19.64 11.69 7.90
CA ARG A 120 -20.93 12.23 7.46
C ARG A 120 -22.08 11.21 7.52
N TYR A 121 -21.75 9.92 7.62
CA TYR A 121 -22.72 8.83 7.47
C TYR A 121 -22.78 7.91 8.70
N VAL A 122 -21.90 8.07 9.68
CA VAL A 122 -21.76 7.15 10.81
C VAL A 122 -21.48 7.93 12.09
N SER A 123 -22.17 7.59 13.18
CA SER A 123 -21.77 7.99 14.53
C SER A 123 -20.78 6.97 15.07
N TYR A 124 -19.59 7.42 15.44
CA TYR A 124 -18.65 6.61 16.21
C TYR A 124 -19.14 6.61 17.66
N ASN A 125 -19.68 5.49 18.14
CA ASN A 125 -19.94 5.33 19.57
C ASN A 125 -18.62 4.90 20.21
N ASP A 126 -18.19 5.64 21.24
CA ASP A 126 -17.00 5.38 22.05
C ASP A 126 -17.10 4.07 22.85
#